data_AF-A0A846AR07-F1
#
_entry.id   AF-A0A846AR07-F1
#
_cell.length_a   1.000
_cell.length_b   1.000
_cell.length_c   1.000
_cell.angle_alpha   90.00
_cell.angle_beta   90.00
_cell.angle_gamma   90.00
#
_symmetry.space_group_name_H-M   'P 1'
#
loop_
_entity.id
_entity.type
_entity.pdbx_description
1 polymer ?
#
loop_
_entity_poly.entity_id
_entity_poly.type
_entity_poly.pdbx_seq_one_letter_code
_entity_poly.pdbx_strand_id
1 'polypeptide(L)'
;MKFFFKKIVSQILQNDIGWRILYNTVVRASEFIKSERIILQEPNCKQVVNHKDKVLSISPDLIVKHGPFKGMKYPDQKSVGSALIPKIVGSYESELHQIIGKIFQ
;
A
#
# COMPACT_ATOMS: atom_id res chain seq x y z
N MET A 1 4.36 -17.33 -36.79
CA MET A 1 3.76 -17.72 -35.48
C MET A 1 3.46 -16.52 -34.58
N LYS A 2 4.44 -15.65 -34.26
CA LYS A 2 4.23 -14.48 -33.37
C LYS A 2 3.09 -13.54 -33.82
N PHE A 3 2.96 -13.30 -35.13
CA PHE A 3 1.92 -12.42 -35.68
C PHE A 3 0.51 -12.99 -35.50
N PHE A 4 0.33 -14.28 -35.80
CA PHE A 4 -0.94 -14.98 -35.62
C PHE A 4 -1.36 -15.05 -34.15
N PHE A 5 -0.42 -15.35 -33.25
CA PHE A 5 -0.67 -15.38 -31.81
C PHE A 5 -1.11 -14.01 -31.29
N LYS A 6 -0.43 -12.93 -31.70
CA LYS A 6 -0.79 -11.56 -31.32
C LYS A 6 -2.19 -11.19 -31.80
N LYS A 7 -2.60 -11.64 -33.00
CA LYS A 7 -3.94 -11.40 -33.55
C LYS A 7 -5.02 -12.12 -32.75
N ILE A 8 -4.79 -13.37 -32.36
CA ILE A 8 -5.71 -14.16 -31.52
C ILE A 8 -5.86 -13.51 -30.14
N VAL A 9 -4.75 -13.14 -29.49
CA VAL A 9 -4.78 -12.45 -28.20
C VAL A 9 -5.53 -11.12 -28.32
N SER A 10 -5.27 -10.35 -29.37
CA SER A 10 -5.97 -9.09 -29.63
C SER A 10 -7.48 -9.28 -29.81
N GLN A 11 -7.92 -10.38 -30.43
CA GLN A 11 -9.34 -10.70 -30.59
C GLN A 11 -9.99 -11.12 -29.27
N ILE A 12 -9.30 -11.89 -28.43
CA ILE A 12 -9.79 -12.30 -27.10
C ILE A 12 -9.92 -11.10 -26.17
N LEU A 13 -8.98 -10.16 -26.23
CA LEU A 13 -8.99 -8.92 -25.43
C LEU A 13 -10.13 -7.97 -25.84
N GLN A 14 -10.56 -8.01 -27.09
CA GLN A 14 -11.67 -7.18 -27.59
C GLN A 14 -13.05 -7.76 -27.24
N ASN A 15 -13.13 -9.02 -26.82
CA ASN A 15 -14.37 -9.67 -26.43
C ASN A 15 -14.52 -9.69 -24.91
N ASP A 16 -15.55 -9.06 -24.38
CA ASP A 16 -15.80 -8.97 -22.93
C ASP A 16 -15.91 -10.34 -22.23
N ILE A 17 -16.51 -11.33 -22.89
CA ILE A 17 -16.67 -12.68 -22.34
C ILE A 17 -15.32 -13.39 -22.28
N GLY A 18 -14.56 -13.32 -23.38
CA GLY A 18 -13.22 -13.90 -23.47
C GLY A 18 -12.27 -13.28 -22.45
N TRP A 19 -12.30 -11.96 -22.33
CA TRP A 19 -11.54 -11.22 -21.33
C TRP A 19 -11.92 -11.62 -19.91
N ARG A 20 -13.21 -11.70 -19.59
CA ARG A 20 -13.67 -12.09 -18.24
C ARG A 20 -13.20 -13.48 -17.82
N ILE A 21 -13.24 -14.45 -18.74
CA ILE A 21 -12.76 -15.82 -18.49
C ILE A 21 -11.24 -15.81 -18.27
N LEU A 22 -10.50 -15.16 -19.17
CA LEU A 22 -9.03 -15.08 -19.09
C LEU A 22 -8.57 -14.34 -17.83
N TYR A 23 -9.25 -13.27 -17.46
CA TYR A 23 -8.95 -12.47 -16.28
C TYR A 23 -9.16 -13.27 -14.98
N ASN A 24 -10.33 -13.91 -14.85
CA ASN A 24 -10.68 -14.65 -13.62
C ASN A 24 -9.84 -15.93 -13.42
N THR A 25 -9.25 -16.47 -14.47
CA THR A 25 -8.47 -17.71 -14.42
C THR A 25 -6.97 -17.41 -14.46
N VAL A 26 -6.47 -17.01 -15.63
CA VAL A 26 -5.04 -16.89 -15.93
C VAL A 26 -4.43 -15.64 -15.29
N VAL A 27 -5.07 -14.48 -15.44
CA VAL A 27 -4.50 -13.22 -14.91
C VAL A 27 -4.42 -13.28 -13.40
N ARG A 28 -5.53 -13.61 -12.73
CA ARG A 28 -5.57 -13.72 -11.27
C ARG A 28 -4.59 -14.76 -10.73
N ALA A 29 -4.45 -15.92 -11.39
CA ALA A 29 -3.44 -16.92 -11.01
C ALA A 29 -2.02 -16.39 -11.21
N SER A 30 -1.76 -15.67 -12.31
CA SER A 30 -0.44 -15.08 -12.57
C SER A 30 -0.07 -13.98 -11.56
N GLU A 31 -1.04 -13.18 -11.13
CA GLU A 31 -0.85 -12.16 -10.09
C GLU A 31 -0.54 -12.81 -8.74
N PHE A 32 -1.27 -13.87 -8.39
CA PHE A 32 -1.01 -14.65 -7.17
C PHE A 32 0.40 -15.28 -7.19
N ILE A 33 0.79 -15.91 -8.30
CA ILE A 33 2.14 -16.50 -8.43
C ILE A 33 3.21 -15.40 -8.36
N LYS A 34 2.97 -14.24 -8.98
CA LYS A 34 3.88 -13.09 -8.90
C LYS A 34 4.01 -12.58 -7.46
N SER A 35 2.90 -12.47 -6.72
CA SER A 35 2.94 -12.07 -5.31
C SER A 35 3.69 -13.08 -4.46
N GLU A 36 3.41 -14.38 -4.62
CA GLU A 36 4.14 -15.44 -3.91
C GLU A 36 5.62 -15.43 -4.24
N ARG A 37 5.99 -15.18 -5.50
CA ARG A 37 7.39 -15.10 -5.91
C ARG A 37 8.11 -13.91 -5.26
N ILE A 38 7.48 -12.74 -5.20
CA ILE A 38 8.04 -11.56 -4.51
C ILE A 38 8.28 -11.90 -3.03
N ILE A 39 7.30 -12.54 -2.39
CA ILE A 39 7.38 -12.98 -0.99
C ILE A 39 8.52 -13.99 -0.75
N LEU A 40 8.79 -14.88 -1.72
CA LEU A 40 9.87 -15.88 -1.65
C LEU A 40 11.25 -15.28 -1.96
N GLN A 41 11.34 -14.31 -2.87
CA GLN A 41 12.60 -13.67 -3.28
C GLN A 41 13.07 -12.61 -2.28
N GLU A 42 12.15 -11.98 -1.56
CA GLU A 42 12.45 -11.03 -0.50
C GLU A 42 12.08 -11.64 0.87
N PRO A 43 12.99 -12.38 1.54
CA PRO A 43 12.72 -12.93 2.87
C PRO A 43 12.39 -11.84 3.91
N ASN A 44 12.79 -10.59 3.65
CA ASN A 44 12.44 -9.42 4.45
C ASN A 44 11.06 -8.80 4.14
N CYS A 45 10.40 -9.14 3.03
CA CYS A 45 9.04 -8.67 2.75
C CYS A 45 8.01 -9.31 3.71
N LYS A 46 8.33 -10.52 4.23
CA LYS A 46 7.61 -11.14 5.35
C LYS A 46 7.92 -10.53 6.71
N GLN A 47 8.91 -9.64 6.81
CA GLN A 47 8.96 -8.72 7.94
C GLN A 47 7.89 -7.64 7.72
N VAL A 48 6.63 -8.06 7.69
CA VAL A 48 5.63 -7.37 8.49
C VAL A 48 6.11 -7.57 9.92
N VAL A 49 7.15 -6.82 10.31
CA VAL A 49 7.41 -6.51 11.71
C VAL A 49 6.03 -6.20 12.26
N ASN A 50 5.70 -6.73 13.43
CA ASN A 50 4.46 -6.38 14.09
C ASN A 50 4.50 -4.87 14.43
N HIS A 51 4.29 -4.03 13.41
CA HIS A 51 4.40 -2.57 13.48
C HIS A 51 3.34 -2.06 14.43
N LYS A 52 2.27 -2.85 14.64
CA LYS A 52 1.28 -2.66 15.69
C LYS A 52 1.92 -2.49 17.06
N ASP A 53 2.83 -3.40 17.42
CA ASP A 53 3.50 -3.38 18.73
C ASP A 53 4.43 -2.17 18.86
N LYS A 54 5.16 -1.84 17.79
CA LYS A 54 6.07 -0.67 17.77
C LYS A 54 5.33 0.67 17.81
N VAL A 55 4.17 0.76 17.15
CA VAL A 55 3.35 1.98 17.20
C VAL A 55 2.78 2.15 18.60
N LEU A 56 2.24 1.09 19.19
CA LEU A 56 1.72 1.12 20.57
C LEU A 56 2.81 1.40 21.60
N SER A 57 4.06 0.94 21.38
CA SER A 57 5.15 1.29 22.29
C SER A 57 5.53 2.77 22.25
N ILE A 58 5.31 3.46 21.12
CA ILE A 58 5.57 4.90 20.97
C ILE A 58 4.37 5.73 21.45
N SER A 59 3.15 5.29 21.11
CA SER A 59 1.90 5.99 21.39
C SER A 59 0.78 4.97 21.63
N PRO A 60 0.62 4.52 22.89
CA PRO A 60 -0.44 3.57 23.25
C PRO A 60 -1.85 4.10 22.96
N ASP A 61 -1.99 5.43 23.00
CA ASP A 61 -3.21 6.19 22.78
C ASP A 61 -3.43 6.58 21.31
N LEU A 62 -2.49 6.23 20.41
CA LEU A 62 -2.50 6.60 18.99
C LEU A 62 -2.59 8.12 18.75
N ILE A 63 -2.06 8.91 19.69
CA ILE A 63 -1.98 10.36 19.59
C ILE A 63 -0.66 10.76 18.92
N VAL A 64 -0.74 11.70 17.99
CA VAL A 64 0.42 12.33 17.33
C VAL A 64 1.20 13.15 18.35
N LYS A 65 2.51 12.88 18.46
CA LYS A 65 3.36 13.47 19.51
C LYS A 65 3.97 14.83 19.13
N HIS A 66 4.27 15.07 17.85
CA HIS A 66 4.91 16.31 17.37
C HIS A 66 4.34 16.78 16.02
N GLY A 67 4.81 17.95 15.57
CA GLY A 67 4.41 18.54 14.29
C GLY A 67 3.06 19.27 14.33
N PRO A 68 2.57 19.73 13.18
CA PRO A 68 1.36 20.54 13.07
C PRO A 68 0.09 19.80 13.52
N PHE A 69 0.10 18.47 13.48
CA PHE A 69 -1.02 17.62 13.90
C PHE A 69 -0.87 17.10 15.33
N LYS A 70 0.02 17.68 16.15
CA LYS A 70 0.21 17.27 17.56
C LYS A 70 -1.12 17.24 18.30
N GLY A 71 -1.37 16.15 19.03
CA GLY A 71 -2.61 15.94 19.78
C GLY A 71 -3.74 15.30 18.97
N MET A 72 -3.61 15.18 17.65
CA MET A 72 -4.57 14.44 16.82
C MET A 72 -4.52 12.95 17.18
N LYS A 73 -5.69 12.33 17.39
CA LYS A 73 -5.82 10.91 17.70
C LYS A 73 -6.26 10.13 16.47
N TYR A 74 -5.53 9.07 16.14
CA TYR A 74 -5.98 8.12 15.13
C TYR A 74 -7.02 7.15 15.71
N PRO A 75 -8.10 6.83 14.98
CA PRO A 75 -9.16 5.95 15.47
C PRO A 75 -8.70 4.49 15.59
N ASP A 76 -7.79 4.06 14.73
CA ASP A 76 -7.18 2.73 14.77
C ASP A 76 -5.74 2.75 14.23
N GLN A 77 -5.09 1.59 14.21
CA GLN A 77 -3.74 1.42 13.67
C GLN A 77 -3.72 1.17 12.16
N LYS A 78 -4.87 1.19 11.48
CA LYS A 78 -4.92 0.94 10.04
C LYS A 78 -4.53 2.23 9.33
N SER A 79 -3.44 2.15 8.58
CA SER A 79 -3.04 3.21 7.66
C SER A 79 -2.93 2.60 6.27
N VAL A 80 -3.83 3.00 5.37
CA VAL A 80 -3.81 2.56 3.97
C VAL A 80 -2.85 3.47 3.21
N GLY A 81 -1.87 2.88 2.53
CA GLY A 81 -0.99 3.61 1.60
C GLY A 81 0.10 4.48 2.26
N SER A 82 0.30 4.41 3.58
CA SER A 82 1.38 5.16 4.26
C SER A 82 1.81 4.50 5.57
N ALA A 83 3.05 4.73 6.00
CA ALA A 83 3.54 4.24 7.28
C ALA A 83 2.94 5.03 8.46
N LEU A 84 2.48 4.34 9.51
CA LEU A 84 1.84 4.96 10.68
C LEU A 84 2.85 5.59 11.67
N ILE A 85 4.04 5.00 11.81
CA ILE A 85 5.09 5.48 12.71
C ILE A 85 5.46 6.96 12.47
N PRO A 86 5.82 7.40 11.24
CA PRO A 86 6.15 8.80 11.00
C PRO A 86 4.97 9.75 11.28
N LYS A 87 3.73 9.29 11.08
CA LYS A 87 2.52 10.07 11.42
C LYS A 87 2.39 10.27 12.92
N ILE A 88 2.56 9.20 13.70
CA ILE A 88 2.47 9.22 15.17
C ILE A 88 3.61 10.01 15.80
N VAL A 89 4.84 9.82 15.34
CA VAL A 89 6.00 10.61 15.83
C VAL A 89 5.85 12.08 15.44
N GLY A 90 5.16 12.35 14.32
CA GLY A 90 4.91 13.69 13.82
C GLY A 90 5.95 14.17 12.82
N SER A 91 6.73 13.27 12.20
CA SER A 91 7.70 13.60 11.15
C SER A 91 7.14 13.44 9.73
N TYR A 92 5.90 12.96 9.60
CA TYR A 92 5.24 12.82 8.30
C TYR A 92 5.14 14.19 7.61
N GLU A 93 5.58 14.24 6.35
CA GLU A 93 5.61 15.45 5.50
C GLU A 93 6.25 16.67 6.19
N SER A 94 7.40 16.45 6.87
CA SER A 94 8.11 17.51 7.60
C SER A 94 8.46 18.73 6.76
N GLU A 95 8.71 18.56 5.45
CA GLU A 95 8.99 19.65 4.52
C GLU A 95 7.78 20.60 4.39
N LEU A 96 6.57 20.09 4.58
CA LEU A 96 5.32 20.86 4.47
C LEU A 96 4.88 21.50 5.77
N HIS A 97 5.49 21.16 6.92
CA HIS A 97 5.06 21.67 8.24
C HIS A 97 5.04 23.20 8.31
N GLN A 98 6.00 23.86 7.67
CA GLN A 98 6.04 25.33 7.61
C GLN A 98 4.86 25.91 6.85
N ILE A 99 4.43 25.27 5.75
CA ILE A 99 3.29 25.70 4.94
C ILE A 99 1.99 25.43 5.69
N ILE A 100 1.85 24.23 6.27
CA ILE A 100 0.68 23.83 7.06
C ILE A 100 0.50 24.77 8.26
N GLY A 101 1.59 25.11 8.96
CA GLY A 101 1.56 26.04 10.08
C GLY A 101 1.03 27.43 9.71
N LYS A 102 1.25 27.90 8.47
CA LYS A 102 0.69 29.17 7.97
C LYS A 102 -0.83 29.10 7.72
N ILE A 103 -1.39 27.91 7.52
CA ILE A 103 -2.83 27.73 7.26
C ILE A 103 -3.63 27.72 8.58
N PHE A 104 -3.03 27.23 9.66
CA PHE A 104 -3.68 27.13 10.98
C PHE A 104 -3.50 28.37 11.87
N GLN A 105 -2.87 29.44 11.37
CA GLN A 105 -2.74 30.74 12.02
C GLN A 105 -3.89 31.67 11.60
#